data_AF-A0A7X0M8X2-F1
#
_entry.id   AF-A0A7X0M8X2-F1
#
_cell.length_a   1.000
_cell.length_b   1.000
_cell.length_c   1.000
_cell.angle_alpha   90.00
_cell.angle_beta   90.00
_cell.angle_gamma   90.00
#
_symmetry.space_group_name_H-M   'P 1'
#
loop_
_entity.id
_entity.type
_entity.pdbx_description
1 polymer ?
#
loop_
_entity_poly.entity_id
_entity_poly.type
_entity_poly.pdbx_seq_one_letter_code
_entity_poly.pdbx_strand_id
1 'polypeptide(L)' 'MEVADNVPGLIGVRDSKIPSGPVLVFGSAEWSVFVGGVKDGALDG' A
#
# COMPACT_ATOMS: atom_id res chain seq x y z
N MET A 1 -3.23 9.82 -2.46
CA MET A 1 -2.69 8.57 -1.90
C MET A 1 -1.22 8.77 -1.66
N GLU A 2 -0.77 8.54 -0.43
CA GLU A 2 0.63 8.62 -0.03
C GLU A 2 1.04 7.30 0.61
N VAL A 3 2.32 6.94 0.45
CA VAL A 3 2.92 5.68 0.94
C VAL A 3 4.08 6.02 1.87
N ALA A 4 4.12 5.39 3.04
CA ALA A 4 5.21 5.49 4.00
C ALA A 4 5.87 4.12 4.21
N ASP A 5 7.20 4.07 4.09
CA ASP A 5 8.07 2.90 4.23
C ASP A 5 9.09 3.07 5.38
N ASN A 6 8.89 4.09 6.23
CA ASN A 6 9.79 4.47 7.32
C ASN A 6 9.71 3.54 8.55
N VAL A 7 8.91 2.49 8.50
CA VAL A 7 8.82 1.45 9.53
C VAL A 7 9.31 0.13 8.90
N PRO A 8 10.42 -0.46 9.39
CA PRO A 8 10.99 -1.66 8.79
C PRO A 8 9.97 -2.79 8.67
N GLY A 9 9.77 -3.29 7.45
CA GLY A 9 8.88 -4.41 7.16
C GLY A 9 7.40 -4.05 7.01
N LEU A 10 7.02 -2.79 7.19
CA LEU A 10 5.63 -2.32 7.07
C LEU A 10 5.51 -1.20 6.04
N ILE A 11 4.40 -1.20 5.32
CA ILE A 11 4.02 -0.17 4.35
C ILE A 11 2.69 0.43 4.78
N GLY A 12 2.70 1.72 5.12
CA GLY A 12 1.52 2.50 5.45
C GLY A 12 0.97 3.22 4.23
N VAL A 13 -0.33 3.08 3.96
CA VAL A 13 -1.03 3.77 2.88
C VAL A 13 -2.11 4.66 3.47
N ARG A 14 -2.09 5.94 3.10
CA ARG A 14 -3.06 6.94 3.53
C ARG A 14 -3.71 7.64 2.34
N ASP A 15 -4.98 7.99 2.47
CA ASP A 15 -5.59 8.97 1.58
C ASP A 15 -5.08 10.38 1.91
N SER A 16 -4.27 10.94 1.01
CA SER A 16 -3.73 12.29 1.15
C SER A 16 -4.80 13.38 1.17
N LYS A 17 -6.01 13.10 0.67
CA LYS A 17 -7.15 14.04 0.70
C LYS A 17 -7.85 14.08 2.05
N ILE A 18 -7.62 13.08 2.91
CA ILE A 18 -8.18 13.01 4.26
C ILE A 18 -7.02 12.73 5.23
N PRO A 19 -6.21 13.75 5.57
CA PRO A 19 -5.00 13.56 6.37
C PRO A 19 -5.24 12.96 7.77
N SER A 20 -6.43 13.20 8.33
CA SER A 20 -6.91 12.62 9.60
C SER A 20 -7.61 11.28 9.44
N GLY A 21 -7.67 10.73 8.23
CA GLY A 21 -8.29 9.46 7.92
C GLY A 21 -7.45 8.26 8.38
N PRO A 22 -8.04 7.05 8.35
CA PRO A 22 -7.34 5.84 8.75
C PRO A 22 -6.16 5.52 7.83
N VAL A 23 -5.14 4.86 8.38
CA VAL A 23 -3.98 4.34 7.64
C VAL A 23 -4.18 2.84 7.46
N LEU A 24 -4.04 2.36 6.22
CA LEU A 24 -3.97 0.94 5.92
C LEU A 24 -2.51 0.48 6.04
N VAL A 25 -2.27 -0.62 6.75
CA VAL A 25 -0.91 -1.14 6.99
C VAL A 25 -0.78 -2.52 6.37
N PHE A 26 0.27 -2.71 5.58
CA PHE A 26 0.60 -3.97 4.91
C PHE A 26 2.01 -4.41 5.31
N GLY A 27 2.28 -5.72 5.32
CA GLY A 27 3.65 -6.21 5.30
C GLY A 27 4.36 -5.87 3.99
N SER A 28 5.67 -5.67 4.03
CA SER A 28 6.46 -5.36 2.81
C SER A 28 6.36 -6.44 1.73
N ALA A 29 6.29 -7.72 2.14
CA ALA A 29 6.12 -8.85 1.24
C ALA A 29 4.73 -8.84 0.57
N GLU A 30 3.68 -8.58 1.35
CA GLU A 30 2.30 -8.51 0.85
C GLU A 30 2.12 -7.32 -0.10
N TRP A 31 2.70 -6.16 0.22
CA TRP A 31 2.72 -5.00 -0.66
C TRP A 31 3.42 -5.30 -1.99
N SER A 32 4.52 -6.06 -1.96
CA SER A 32 5.23 -6.48 -3.18
C SER A 32 4.39 -7.39 -4.07
N VAL A 33 3.67 -8.35 -3.46
CA VAL A 33 2.73 -9.22 -4.18
C VAL A 33 1.59 -8.41 -4.79
N PHE A 34 1.01 -7.48 -4.02
CA PHE A 34 -0.04 -6.59 -4.51
C PHE A 34 0.41 -5.79 -5.74
N VAL A 35 1.57 -5.12 -5.66
CA VAL A 35 2.11 -4.33 -6.78
C VAL A 35 2.42 -5.22 -7.99
N GLY A 36 2.91 -6.44 -7.77
CA GLY A 36 3.11 -7.43 -8.84
C GLY A 36 1.79 -7.77 -9.54
N GLY A 37 0.75 -8.11 -8.78
CA GLY A 37 -0.57 -8.43 -9.33
C GLY A 37 -1.21 -7.26 -10.10
N VAL A 38 -1.03 -6.02 -9.65
CA VAL A 38 -1.48 -4.83 -10.40
C VAL A 38 -0.73 -4.70 -11.73
N LYS A 39 0.59 -4.91 -11.75
CA LYS A 39 1.38 -4.78 -12.97
C LYS A 39 1.07 -5.86 -13.99
N ASP A 40 0.77 -7.06 -13.52
CA ASP A 40 0.47 -8.22 -14.36
C ASP A 40 -1.00 -8.22 -14.85
N GLY A 41 -1.80 -7.23 -14.44
CA GLY A 41 -3.23 -7.14 -14.77
C GLY A 41 -4.09 -8.22 -14.09
N ALA A 42 -3.51 -8.94 -13.11
CA ALA A 42 -4.20 -10.02 -12.40
C ALA A 42 -5.35 -9.51 -11.51
N LEU A 43 -5.41 -8.20 -11.28
CA LEU A 43 -6.41 -7.52 -10.44
C LEU A 43 -7.38 -6.64 -11.25
N ASP A 44 -7.36 -6.73 -12.58
CA ASP A 44 -8.01 -5.73 -13.46
C ASP A 44 -9.53 -5.88 -13.61
N GLY A 45 -10.14 -7.00 -13.16
CA GLY A 45 -11.60 -7.14 -13.04
C GLY A 45 -12.39 -7.24 -14.34
#